data_AF-A0A6I7F7B0-F1
#
_entry.id   AF-A0A6I7F7B0-F1
#
_cell.length_a   1.000
_cell.length_b   1.000
_cell.length_c   1.000
_cell.angle_alpha   90.00
_cell.angle_beta   90.00
_cell.angle_gamma   90.00
#
_symmetry.space_group_name_H-M   'P 1'
#
loop_
_entity.id
_entity.type
_entity.pdbx_description
1 polymer ?
#
loop_
_entity_poly.entity_id
_entity_poly.type
_entity_poly.pdbx_seq_one_letter_code
_entity_poly.pdbx_strand_id
1 'polypeptide(L)'
;MQRMAAVVICLAFAVMAGCQHEDEGKDRRLVAVENMLEAILENDLSGMKRLYVEGALPSPETILNEKQKWGIAGLDEDDFQIYEASIHVFHAAYKAKPSGEPGAIAFRIRDDPDKGIMIDFIGHTDR
;
A
#
# COMPACT_ATOMS: atom_id res chain seq x y z
N MET A 1 -3.31 -9.99 67.31
CA MET A 1 -3.08 -11.40 66.92
C MET A 1 -4.28 -11.88 66.14
N GLN A 2 -4.03 -12.45 64.95
CA GLN A 2 -4.79 -13.54 64.30
C GLN A 2 -6.24 -13.23 63.83
N ARG A 3 -6.68 -13.60 62.62
CA ARG A 3 -6.18 -14.55 61.63
C ARG A 3 -6.78 -14.26 60.26
N MET A 4 -5.95 -14.45 59.23
CA MET A 4 -6.29 -14.59 57.82
C MET A 4 -7.22 -15.80 57.58
N ALA A 5 -8.11 -15.69 56.59
CA ALA A 5 -8.34 -16.76 55.61
C ALA A 5 -8.97 -16.18 54.34
N ALA A 6 -8.30 -16.42 53.22
CA ALA A 6 -8.65 -16.00 51.88
C ALA A 6 -9.83 -16.78 51.30
N VAL A 7 -10.60 -16.15 50.42
CA VAL A 7 -11.22 -16.84 49.28
C VAL A 7 -10.94 -16.03 48.03
N VAL A 8 -10.09 -16.62 47.20
CA VAL A 8 -9.76 -16.23 45.83
C VAL A 8 -11.00 -16.44 44.97
N ILE A 9 -11.45 -15.38 44.28
CA ILE A 9 -12.25 -15.53 43.06
C ILE A 9 -11.52 -14.77 41.96
N CYS A 10 -10.66 -15.50 41.26
CA CYS A 10 -10.18 -15.13 39.94
C CYS A 10 -11.37 -15.13 38.97
N LEU A 11 -11.71 -13.97 38.43
CA LEU A 11 -12.42 -13.87 37.16
C LEU A 11 -11.61 -12.96 36.24
N ALA A 12 -10.66 -13.62 35.59
CA ALA A 12 -10.12 -13.20 34.31
C ALA A 12 -11.21 -13.37 33.23
N PHE A 13 -10.91 -12.86 32.02
CA PHE A 13 -11.72 -12.78 30.80
C PHE A 13 -12.55 -11.50 30.69
N ALA A 14 -12.35 -10.60 29.75
CA ALA A 14 -11.46 -10.63 28.60
C ALA A 14 -11.06 -9.20 28.25
N VAL A 15 -9.80 -9.08 27.86
CA VAL A 15 -9.24 -7.96 27.13
C VAL A 15 -10.21 -7.67 25.99
N MET A 16 -10.96 -6.55 26.05
CA MET A 16 -11.46 -5.94 24.82
C MET A 16 -10.23 -5.32 24.16
N ALA A 17 -9.45 -6.21 23.55
CA ALA A 17 -8.41 -5.87 22.59
C ALA A 17 -9.10 -4.99 21.57
N GLY A 18 -8.49 -3.85 21.29
CA GLY A 18 -9.02 -2.87 20.37
C GLY A 18 -9.45 -3.54 19.08
N CYS A 19 -10.73 -3.40 18.75
CA CYS A 19 -11.06 -3.17 17.36
C CYS A 19 -10.54 -1.76 17.06
N GLN A 20 -9.25 -1.67 16.72
CA GLN A 20 -8.75 -0.52 15.98
C GLN A 20 -9.51 -0.56 14.67
N HIS A 21 -10.56 0.25 14.68
CA HIS A 21 -11.39 0.55 13.55
C HIS A 21 -10.59 1.54 12.68
N GLU A 22 -9.64 1.01 11.93
CA GLU A 22 -8.89 1.74 10.90
C GLU A 22 -9.38 1.15 9.57
N ASP A 23 -10.14 1.94 8.78
CA ASP A 23 -10.66 1.64 7.42
C ASP A 23 -12.10 1.10 7.21
N GLU A 24 -13.12 1.31 8.07
CA GLU A 24 -14.54 1.15 7.62
C GLU A 24 -14.90 2.35 6.74
N GLY A 25 -14.51 2.29 5.46
CA GLY A 25 -15.03 3.19 4.44
C GLY A 25 -14.07 3.52 3.31
N LYS A 26 -12.77 3.24 3.46
CA LYS A 26 -11.79 3.49 2.40
C LYS A 26 -11.82 2.36 1.37
N ASP A 27 -11.79 2.72 0.07
CA ASP A 27 -11.75 1.73 -1.01
C ASP A 27 -10.48 0.88 -0.86
N ARG A 28 -10.65 -0.43 -0.63
CA ARG A 28 -9.54 -1.38 -0.45
C ARG A 28 -8.59 -1.42 -1.65
N ARG A 29 -9.09 -1.09 -2.86
CA ARG A 29 -8.26 -0.96 -4.06
C ARG A 29 -7.35 0.26 -3.96
N LEU A 30 -7.88 1.39 -3.50
CA LEU A 30 -7.09 2.61 -3.29
C LEU A 30 -6.02 2.40 -2.23
N VAL A 31 -6.35 1.73 -1.12
CA VAL A 31 -5.37 1.38 -0.07
C VAL A 31 -4.23 0.52 -0.62
N ALA A 32 -4.54 -0.47 -1.46
CA ALA A 32 -3.51 -1.29 -2.09
C ALA A 32 -2.60 -0.48 -3.02
N VAL A 33 -3.14 0.52 -3.72
CA VAL A 33 -2.37 1.42 -4.59
C VAL A 33 -1.47 2.33 -3.78
N GLU A 34 -1.98 2.94 -2.70
CA GLU A 34 -1.20 3.77 -1.78
C GLU A 34 -0.04 2.98 -1.17
N ASN A 35 -0.32 1.80 -0.60
CA ASN A 35 0.71 0.94 -0.01
C ASN A 35 1.77 0.48 -1.04
N MET A 36 1.37 0.25 -2.29
CA MET A 36 2.32 -0.08 -3.35
C MET A 36 3.17 1.12 -3.75
N LEU A 37 2.57 2.31 -3.85
CA LEU A 37 3.27 3.55 -4.13
C LEU A 37 4.30 3.85 -3.04
N GLU A 38 3.91 3.79 -1.77
CA GLU A 38 4.78 3.91 -0.60
C GLU A 38 5.98 2.94 -0.72
N ALA A 39 5.71 1.65 -0.95
CA ALA A 39 6.77 0.66 -1.10
C ALA A 39 7.75 0.96 -2.25
N ILE A 40 7.27 1.52 -3.37
CA ILE A 40 8.12 1.97 -4.48
C ILE A 40 9.00 3.15 -4.05
N LEU A 41 8.41 4.15 -3.38
CA LEU A 41 9.12 5.35 -2.93
C LEU A 41 10.21 4.99 -1.91
N GLU A 42 9.90 4.11 -0.97
CA GLU A 42 10.82 3.66 0.09
C GLU A 42 11.86 2.63 -0.35
N ASN A 43 11.72 2.05 -1.56
CA ASN A 43 12.51 0.88 -2.01
C ASN A 43 12.22 -0.41 -1.19
N ASP A 44 11.01 -0.56 -0.64
CA ASP A 44 10.59 -1.78 0.04
C ASP A 44 10.18 -2.88 -0.96
N LEU A 45 11.18 -3.61 -1.46
CA LEU A 45 10.95 -4.75 -2.35
C LEU A 45 10.04 -5.82 -1.72
N SER A 46 10.15 -6.02 -0.41
CA SER A 46 9.31 -6.99 0.31
C SER A 46 7.86 -6.53 0.35
N GLY A 47 7.61 -5.24 0.57
CA GLY A 47 6.30 -4.60 0.49
C GLY A 47 5.65 -4.72 -0.87
N MET A 48 6.41 -4.40 -1.92
CA MET A 48 5.93 -4.58 -3.29
C MET A 48 5.53 -6.04 -3.54
N LYS A 49 6.37 -7.01 -3.18
CA LYS A 49 6.09 -8.44 -3.41
C LYS A 49 4.86 -8.97 -2.67
N ARG A 50 4.46 -8.37 -1.55
CA ARG A 50 3.23 -8.75 -0.82
C ARG A 50 1.97 -8.42 -1.63
N LEU A 51 2.00 -7.35 -2.41
CA LEU A 51 0.84 -6.83 -3.16
C LEU A 51 0.92 -7.16 -4.65
N TYR A 52 2.05 -7.68 -5.14
CA TYR A 52 2.31 -7.89 -6.56
C TYR A 52 1.89 -9.28 -7.04
N VAL A 53 1.26 -9.36 -8.23
CA VAL A 53 0.96 -10.65 -8.87
C VAL A 53 2.24 -11.28 -9.42
N GLU A 54 2.62 -12.44 -8.87
CA GLU A 54 3.79 -13.19 -9.30
C GLU A 54 3.76 -13.47 -10.82
N GLY A 55 4.87 -13.16 -11.50
CA GLY A 55 5.02 -13.34 -12.94
C GLY A 55 4.48 -12.19 -13.82
N ALA A 56 3.81 -11.17 -13.25
CA ALA A 56 3.48 -9.96 -13.99
C ALA A 56 4.76 -9.19 -14.41
N LEU A 57 4.63 -8.33 -15.43
CA LEU A 57 5.73 -7.48 -15.92
C LEU A 57 5.33 -6.00 -15.92
N PRO A 58 6.25 -5.06 -15.61
CA PRO A 58 7.64 -5.28 -15.16
C PRO A 58 7.74 -5.77 -13.70
N SER A 59 8.74 -6.58 -13.35
CA SER A 59 8.89 -7.11 -11.98
C SER A 59 9.13 -6.00 -10.94
N PRO A 60 8.88 -6.25 -9.64
CA PRO A 60 9.18 -5.28 -8.57
C PRO A 60 10.61 -4.75 -8.60
N GLU A 61 11.60 -5.60 -8.86
CA GLU A 61 13.00 -5.19 -9.00
C GLU A 61 13.21 -4.26 -10.20
N THR A 62 12.53 -4.54 -11.31
CA THR A 62 12.60 -3.71 -12.52
C THR A 62 12.00 -2.33 -12.25
N ILE A 63 10.83 -2.29 -11.59
CA ILE A 63 10.16 -1.04 -11.20
C ILE A 63 11.07 -0.17 -10.33
N LEU A 64 11.69 -0.75 -9.29
CA LEU A 64 12.61 -0.02 -8.41
C LEU A 64 13.83 0.52 -9.16
N ASN A 65 14.37 -0.24 -10.13
CA ASN A 65 15.50 0.22 -10.95
C ASN A 65 15.09 1.33 -11.94
N GLU A 66 13.84 1.37 -12.38
CA GLU A 66 13.35 2.34 -13.35
C GLU A 66 12.79 3.62 -12.72
N LYS A 67 12.47 3.62 -11.43
CA LYS A 67 11.86 4.77 -10.74
C LYS A 67 12.64 6.08 -10.90
N GLN A 68 13.97 6.02 -11.00
CA GLN A 68 14.79 7.21 -11.28
C GLN A 68 14.54 7.76 -12.70
N LYS A 69 14.38 6.89 -13.70
CA LYS A 69 14.06 7.28 -15.07
C LYS A 69 12.65 7.85 -15.18
N TRP A 70 11.74 7.33 -14.35
CA TRP A 70 10.39 7.85 -14.19
C TRP A 70 10.36 9.16 -13.39
N GLY A 71 11.49 9.74 -12.97
CA GLY A 71 11.48 11.04 -12.30
C GLY A 71 10.81 11.06 -10.92
N ILE A 72 10.55 9.89 -10.32
CA ILE A 72 9.91 9.77 -8.99
C ILE A 72 10.89 9.54 -7.85
N ALA A 73 12.20 9.47 -8.15
CA ALA A 73 13.22 9.36 -7.12
C ALA A 73 13.26 10.64 -6.27
N GLY A 74 13.03 10.50 -4.96
CA GLY A 74 13.04 11.62 -4.01
C GLY A 74 11.71 12.37 -3.90
N LEU A 75 10.66 11.90 -4.57
CA LEU A 75 9.28 12.32 -4.27
C LEU A 75 8.77 11.60 -3.02
N ASP A 76 7.84 12.22 -2.33
CA ASP A 76 7.06 11.66 -1.23
C ASP A 76 5.61 11.41 -1.70
N GLU A 77 4.80 10.75 -0.87
CA GLU A 77 3.39 10.45 -1.21
C GLU A 77 2.55 11.71 -1.48
N ASP A 78 2.83 12.80 -0.76
CA ASP A 78 2.10 14.06 -0.88
C ASP A 78 2.37 14.76 -2.23
N ASP A 79 3.45 14.39 -2.92
CA ASP A 79 3.74 14.84 -4.29
C ASP A 79 2.83 14.16 -5.35
N PHE A 80 2.00 13.17 -4.97
CA PHE A 80 1.12 12.43 -5.87
C PHE A 80 -0.37 12.74 -5.66
N GLN A 81 -1.11 12.74 -6.76
CA GLN A 81 -2.56 12.71 -6.79
C GLN A 81 -3.04 11.38 -7.39
N ILE A 82 -3.66 10.54 -6.56
CA ILE A 82 -4.21 9.25 -6.97
C ILE A 82 -5.68 9.41 -7.40
N TYR A 83 -6.04 8.82 -8.53
CA TYR A 83 -7.44 8.78 -9.02
C TYR A 83 -7.73 7.48 -9.78
N GLU A 84 -8.98 7.04 -9.74
CA GLU A 84 -9.46 5.88 -10.51
C GLU A 84 -9.62 6.29 -11.99
N ALA A 85 -8.85 5.66 -12.88
CA ALA A 85 -8.88 5.87 -14.32
C ALA A 85 -9.84 4.91 -15.04
N SER A 86 -10.05 3.72 -14.46
CA SER A 86 -11.08 2.76 -14.86
C SER A 86 -11.36 1.78 -13.70
N ILE A 87 -12.35 0.89 -13.87
CA ILE A 87 -12.79 -0.09 -12.85
C ILE A 87 -11.63 -0.90 -12.23
N HIS A 88 -10.52 -1.09 -12.94
CA HIS A 88 -9.36 -1.83 -12.43
C HIS A 88 -8.05 -1.05 -12.52
N VAL A 89 -8.09 0.26 -12.80
CA VAL A 89 -6.86 1.03 -13.01
C VAL A 89 -6.90 2.32 -12.20
N PHE A 90 -5.85 2.53 -11.40
CA PHE A 90 -5.58 3.79 -10.72
C PHE A 90 -4.35 4.44 -11.33
N HIS A 91 -4.36 5.77 -11.41
CA HIS A 91 -3.20 6.56 -11.77
C HIS A 91 -2.75 7.37 -10.56
N ALA A 92 -1.46 7.35 -10.25
CA ALA A 92 -0.81 8.30 -9.34
C ALA A 92 -0.07 9.33 -10.18
N ALA A 93 -0.68 10.49 -10.40
CA ALA A 93 -0.06 11.58 -11.15
C ALA A 93 0.81 12.44 -10.23
N TYR A 94 1.97 12.87 -10.71
CA TYR A 94 2.90 13.71 -9.97
C TYR A 94 3.45 14.82 -10.85
N LYS A 95 3.87 15.91 -10.22
CA LYS A 95 4.63 16.98 -10.88
C LYS A 95 6.01 17.00 -10.25
N ALA A 96 7.02 16.63 -11.01
CA ALA A 96 8.39 16.74 -10.52
C ALA A 96 8.71 18.20 -10.14
N LYS A 97 9.35 18.40 -8.99
CA LYS A 97 9.93 19.69 -8.55
C LYS A 97 10.92 20.19 -9.62
N PRO A 98 11.26 21.50 -9.69
CA PRO A 98 11.08 22.43 -10.83
C PRO A 98 11.75 22.11 -12.19
N SER A 99 12.42 20.97 -12.37
CA SER A 99 13.14 20.59 -13.60
C SER A 99 12.62 19.33 -14.29
N GLY A 100 11.60 18.64 -13.76
CA GLY A 100 11.12 17.38 -14.33
C GLY A 100 9.79 17.51 -15.09
N GLU A 101 9.60 16.62 -16.06
CA GLU A 101 8.32 16.50 -16.78
C GLU A 101 7.27 15.84 -15.87
N PRO A 102 6.02 16.32 -15.87
CA PRO A 102 4.95 15.68 -15.13
C PRO A 102 4.66 14.30 -15.71
N GLY A 103 4.31 13.34 -14.86
CA GLY A 103 4.00 11.98 -15.28
C GLY A 103 2.93 11.34 -14.41
N ALA A 104 2.61 10.09 -14.72
CA ALA A 104 1.79 9.26 -13.87
C ALA A 104 2.29 7.83 -13.82
N ILE A 105 2.05 7.17 -12.68
CA ILE A 105 2.22 5.72 -12.53
C ILE A 105 0.83 5.10 -12.61
N ALA A 106 0.63 4.18 -13.54
CA ALA A 106 -0.58 3.38 -13.66
C ALA A 106 -0.44 2.08 -12.86
N PHE A 107 -1.45 1.78 -12.05
CA PHE A 107 -1.58 0.55 -11.28
C PHE A 107 -2.81 -0.19 -11.76
N ARG A 108 -2.65 -1.42 -12.26
CA ARG A 108 -3.79 -2.29 -12.55
C ARG A 108 -4.02 -3.27 -11.41
N ILE A 109 -5.26 -3.29 -10.95
CA ILE A 109 -5.73 -4.06 -9.82
C ILE A 109 -6.36 -5.36 -10.32
N ARG A 110 -6.13 -6.44 -9.58
CA ARG A 110 -6.73 -7.74 -9.77
C ARG A 110 -7.22 -8.28 -8.43
N ASP A 111 -8.43 -8.82 -8.41
CA ASP A 111 -8.91 -9.64 -7.31
C ASP A 111 -8.34 -11.05 -7.43
N ASP A 112 -7.54 -11.46 -6.45
CA ASP A 112 -7.10 -12.83 -6.26
C ASP A 112 -7.97 -13.51 -5.19
N PRO A 113 -8.56 -14.70 -5.46
CA PRO A 113 -9.47 -15.35 -4.53
C PRO A 113 -8.80 -15.77 -3.22
N ASP A 114 -7.49 -16.01 -3.23
CA ASP A 114 -6.74 -16.51 -2.07
C ASP A 114 -5.97 -15.37 -1.37
N LYS A 115 -5.50 -14.38 -2.12
CA LYS A 115 -4.63 -13.29 -1.64
C LYS A 115 -5.34 -11.95 -1.49
N GLY A 116 -6.54 -11.77 -2.04
CA GLY A 116 -7.28 -10.51 -2.01
C GLY A 116 -6.85 -9.55 -3.12
N ILE A 117 -6.81 -8.25 -2.83
CA ILE A 117 -6.44 -7.22 -3.81
C ILE A 117 -4.95 -7.33 -4.14
N MET A 118 -4.64 -7.55 -5.41
CA MET A 118 -3.28 -7.62 -5.95
C MET A 118 -3.08 -6.62 -7.08
N ILE A 119 -1.83 -6.28 -7.39
CA ILE A 119 -1.44 -5.40 -8.48
C ILE A 119 -0.68 -6.22 -9.52
N ASP A 120 -1.22 -6.26 -10.74
CA ASP A 120 -0.72 -7.12 -11.84
C ASP A 120 -0.08 -6.33 -12.99
N PHE A 121 0.00 -5.00 -12.86
CA PHE A 121 0.73 -4.13 -13.77
C PHE A 121 1.06 -2.82 -13.08
N ILE A 122 2.29 -2.35 -13.26
CA ILE A 122 2.76 -1.02 -12.85
C ILE A 122 3.54 -0.43 -14.03
N GLY A 123 3.14 0.74 -14.51
CA GLY A 123 3.78 1.37 -15.65
C GLY A 123 3.81 2.88 -15.57
N HIS A 124 4.87 3.48 -16.13
CA HIS A 124 4.97 4.92 -16.30
C HIS A 124 4.23 5.38 -17.56
N THR A 125 3.48 6.48 -17.45
CA THR A 125 2.78 7.10 -18.57
C THR A 125 3.03 8.60 -18.59
N ASP A 126 3.35 9.14 -19.76
CA ASP A 126 3.40 10.58 -19.99
C ASP A 126 1.95 11.09 -20.10
N ARG A 127 1.63 12.20 -19.43
CA ARG A 127 0.25 12.73 -19.38
C ARG A 127 -0.04 13.71 -20.51
#